data_AF-A0AAC9YP36-F1
#
_entry.id   AF-A0AAC9YP36-F1
#
_cell.length_a   1.000
_cell.length_b   1.000
_cell.length_c   1.000
_cell.angle_alpha   90.00
_cell.angle_beta   90.00
_cell.angle_gamma   90.00
#
_symmetry.space_group_name_H-M   'P 1'
#
loop_
_entity.id
_entity.type
_entity.pdbx_description
1 polymer ?
#
loop_
_entity_poly.entity_id
_entity_poly.type
_entity_poly.pdbx_seq_one_letter_code
_entity_poly.pdbx_strand_id
1 'polypeptide(L)'
;MQNETLEVIRSLVSDGLFRLGKETVLGEHLGGVATEGERFVAWNQSLDHALHKISHVYVKHYDDPEKWMYTAFLQLTDKGEQLARSLERNDIESYRGLE
;
A
#
# COMPACT_ATOMS: atom_id res chain seq x y z
N MET A 1 -9.88 -2.83 14.75
CA MET A 1 -8.52 -2.75 14.19
C MET A 1 -8.37 -3.35 12.78
N GLN A 2 -8.42 -4.67 12.57
CA GLN A 2 -8.09 -5.24 11.24
C GLN A 2 -9.09 -4.87 10.14
N ASN A 3 -10.39 -4.82 10.47
CA ASN A 3 -11.41 -4.35 9.54
C ASN A 3 -11.26 -2.86 9.23
N GLU A 4 -10.84 -2.03 10.20
CA GLU A 4 -10.56 -0.61 9.97
C GLU A 4 -9.38 -0.43 9.01
N THR A 5 -8.36 -1.27 9.09
CA THR A 5 -7.24 -1.26 8.12
C THR A 5 -7.76 -1.51 6.70
N LEU A 6 -8.67 -2.46 6.51
CA LEU A 6 -9.26 -2.73 5.19
C LEU A 6 -10.13 -1.56 4.70
N GLU A 7 -10.84 -0.88 5.59
CA GLU A 7 -11.61 0.33 5.24
C GLU A 7 -10.71 1.51 4.89
N VAL A 8 -9.57 1.69 5.55
CA VAL A 8 -8.57 2.70 5.16
C VAL A 8 -8.01 2.38 3.77
N ILE A 9 -7.62 1.12 3.52
CA ILE A 9 -7.16 0.69 2.19
C ILE A 9 -8.24 0.94 1.14
N ARG A 10 -9.50 0.61 1.44
CA ARG A 10 -10.64 0.88 0.57
C ARG A 10 -10.73 2.36 0.23
N SER A 11 -10.76 3.25 1.22
CA SER A 11 -10.85 4.70 1.00
C SER A 11 -9.70 5.20 0.13
N LEU A 12 -8.46 4.86 0.48
CA LEU A 12 -7.27 5.32 -0.24
C LEU A 12 -7.26 4.90 -1.72
N VAL A 13 -7.71 3.68 -2.02
CA VAL A 13 -7.76 3.16 -3.39
C VAL A 13 -8.98 3.71 -4.14
N SER A 14 -10.14 3.79 -3.50
CA SER A 14 -11.36 4.40 -4.06
C SER A 14 -11.15 5.87 -4.40
N ASP A 15 -10.39 6.60 -3.58
CA ASP A 15 -10.02 8.00 -3.84
C ASP A 15 -8.94 8.13 -4.91
N GLY A 16 -8.41 7.02 -5.42
CA GLY A 16 -7.39 6.97 -6.46
C GLY A 16 -6.01 7.41 -5.99
N LEU A 17 -5.75 7.40 -4.68
CA LEU A 17 -4.46 7.79 -4.09
C LEU A 17 -3.44 6.65 -4.15
N PHE A 18 -3.93 5.41 -4.16
CA PHE A 18 -3.10 4.21 -4.25
C PHE A 18 -3.65 3.20 -5.25
N ARG A 19 -2.75 2.36 -5.78
CA ARG A 19 -3.08 1.12 -6.50
C ARG A 19 -2.73 -0.08 -5.62
N LEU A 20 -3.58 -1.09 -5.65
CA LEU A 20 -3.31 -2.40 -5.04
C LEU A 20 -2.66 -3.34 -6.06
N GLY A 21 -1.70 -4.11 -5.59
CA GLY A 21 -0.98 -5.04 -6.43
C GLY A 21 -0.16 -6.04 -5.65
N LYS A 22 0.69 -6.73 -6.39
CA LYS A 22 1.72 -7.63 -5.86
C LYS A 22 3.07 -7.16 -6.33
N GLU A 23 4.10 -7.51 -5.58
CA GLU A 23 5.46 -7.47 -6.06
C GLU A 23 5.73 -8.70 -6.95
N THR A 24 6.57 -8.51 -7.97
CA THR A 24 7.13 -9.59 -8.77
C THR A 24 8.62 -9.37 -8.91
N VAL A 25 9.42 -10.44 -8.80
CA VAL A 25 10.83 -10.38 -9.15
C VAL A 25 10.98 -10.57 -10.66
N LEU A 26 11.77 -9.71 -11.30
CA LEU A 26 12.24 -9.85 -12.67
C LEU A 26 13.71 -10.28 -12.64
N GLY A 27 14.02 -11.47 -13.17
CA GLY A 27 15.38 -12.01 -13.18
C GLY A 27 15.73 -12.84 -11.95
N GLU A 28 17.02 -13.12 -11.75
CA GLU A 28 17.49 -13.86 -10.59
C GLU A 28 17.39 -13.00 -9.32
N HIS A 29 16.74 -13.53 -8.28
CA HIS A 29 16.72 -12.90 -6.96
C HIS A 29 18.06 -13.17 -6.28
N LEU A 30 18.96 -12.18 -6.28
CA LEU A 30 20.30 -12.31 -5.69
C LEU A 30 20.31 -12.32 -4.16
N GLY A 31 19.14 -12.13 -3.52
CA GLY A 31 19.00 -11.97 -2.08
C GLY A 31 19.47 -10.60 -1.60
N GLY A 32 18.75 -10.00 -0.65
CA GLY A 32 19.03 -8.66 -0.10
C GLY A 32 17.77 -7.80 0.06
N VAL A 33 17.92 -6.61 0.63
CA VAL A 33 16.82 -5.63 0.78
C VAL A 33 16.62 -4.94 -0.57
N ALA A 34 15.48 -5.20 -1.22
CA ALA A 34 15.03 -4.55 -2.44
C ALA A 34 16.09 -4.55 -3.57
N THR A 35 16.41 -5.73 -4.10
CA THR A 35 17.38 -5.87 -5.19
C THR A 35 16.79 -5.43 -6.54
N GLU A 36 17.66 -4.90 -7.41
CA GLU A 36 17.37 -4.67 -8.84
C GLU A 36 16.60 -5.88 -9.42
N GLY A 37 15.32 -5.68 -9.75
CA GLY A 37 14.48 -6.75 -10.29
C GLY A 37 13.06 -6.74 -9.74
N GLU A 38 12.82 -6.25 -8.53
CA GLU A 38 11.48 -6.18 -7.97
C GLU A 38 10.63 -5.09 -8.65
N ARG A 39 9.45 -5.47 -9.13
CA ARG A 39 8.47 -4.55 -9.73
C ARG A 39 7.09 -4.73 -9.13
N PHE A 40 6.43 -3.61 -8.94
CA PHE A 40 5.01 -3.59 -8.63
C PHE A 40 4.19 -3.97 -9.87
N VAL A 41 3.24 -4.90 -9.69
CA VAL A 41 2.23 -5.26 -10.68
C VAL A 41 0.85 -4.99 -10.08
N ALA A 42 0.17 -3.99 -10.63
CA ALA A 42 -1.20 -3.68 -10.26
C ALA A 42 -2.11 -4.88 -10.51
N TRP A 43 -3.02 -5.15 -9.58
CA TRP A 43 -4.06 -6.14 -9.83
C TRP A 43 -5.10 -5.58 -10.80
N ASN A 44 -5.60 -6.44 -11.68
CA ASN A 44 -6.64 -6.12 -12.67
C ASN A 44 -8.06 -6.46 -12.20
N GLN A 45 -8.20 -7.00 -10.99
CA GLN A 45 -9.48 -7.36 -10.37
C GLN A 45 -10.16 -6.16 -9.71
N SER A 46 -11.46 -6.28 -9.40
CA SER A 46 -12.18 -5.24 -8.66
C SER A 46 -11.61 -5.03 -7.26
N LEU A 47 -11.80 -3.82 -6.72
CA LEU A 47 -11.36 -3.48 -5.36
C LEU A 47 -11.98 -4.40 -4.30
N ASP A 48 -13.27 -4.74 -4.44
CA ASP A 48 -13.94 -5.66 -3.51
C ASP A 48 -13.32 -7.06 -3.54
N HIS A 49 -12.97 -7.57 -4.72
CA HIS A 49 -12.30 -8.86 -4.85
C HIS A 49 -10.89 -8.82 -4.23
N ALA A 50 -10.17 -7.72 -4.44
CA ALA A 50 -8.86 -7.50 -3.82
C ALA A 50 -8.94 -7.44 -2.29
N LEU A 51 -9.88 -6.69 -1.72
CA LEU A 51 -10.07 -6.58 -0.28
C LEU A 51 -10.53 -7.90 0.33
N HIS A 52 -11.40 -8.66 -0.35
CA HIS A 52 -11.78 -9.99 0.10
C HIS A 52 -10.58 -10.94 0.15
N LYS A 53 -9.72 -10.92 -0.87
CA LYS A 53 -8.46 -11.69 -0.88
C LYS A 53 -7.55 -11.29 0.29
N ILE A 54 -7.35 -9.98 0.51
CA ILE A 54 -6.52 -9.49 1.62
C ILE A 54 -7.12 -9.93 2.95
N SER A 55 -8.43 -9.73 3.16
CA SER A 55 -9.13 -10.14 4.38
C SER A 55 -8.93 -11.62 4.67
N HIS A 56 -9.02 -12.47 3.65
CA HIS A 56 -8.86 -13.92 3.82
C HIS A 56 -7.49 -14.32 4.36
N VAL A 57 -6.42 -13.60 3.99
CA VAL A 57 -5.05 -13.93 4.42
C VAL A 57 -4.67 -13.14 5.67
N TYR A 58 -4.91 -11.84 5.68
CA TYR A 58 -4.53 -10.92 6.75
C TYR A 58 -5.35 -11.09 8.02
N VAL A 59 -6.68 -11.13 7.94
CA VAL A 59 -7.53 -11.18 9.14
C VAL A 59 -7.47 -12.57 9.77
N LYS A 60 -7.43 -13.62 8.95
CA LYS A 60 -7.41 -15.01 9.44
C LYS A 60 -6.07 -15.45 10.02
N HIS A 61 -4.97 -14.84 9.58
CA HIS A 61 -3.62 -15.21 10.00
C HIS A 61 -2.87 -14.03 10.63
N TYR A 62 -3.60 -13.07 11.21
CA TYR A 62 -3.01 -11.82 11.71
C TYR A 62 -1.81 -12.05 12.65
N ASP A 63 -1.91 -13.05 13.52
CA ASP A 63 -0.87 -13.40 14.51
C ASP A 63 0.36 -14.11 13.90
N ASP A 64 0.37 -14.33 12.58
CA ASP A 64 1.46 -14.98 11.85
C ASP A 64 1.90 -14.09 10.66
N PRO A 65 2.77 -13.08 10.91
CA PRO A 65 3.22 -12.11 9.92
C PRO A 65 3.79 -12.73 8.64
N GLU A 66 4.51 -13.84 8.75
CA GLU A 66 5.12 -14.53 7.60
C GLU A 66 4.07 -14.98 6.59
N LYS A 67 2.84 -15.27 7.05
CA LYS A 67 1.73 -15.68 6.17
C LYS A 67 1.10 -14.53 5.41
N TRP A 68 1.22 -13.28 5.86
CA TRP A 68 0.46 -12.18 5.27
C TRP A 68 1.28 -10.97 4.84
N MET A 69 2.51 -10.78 5.31
CA MET A 69 3.29 -9.55 5.10
C MET A 69 3.52 -9.19 3.63
N TYR A 70 3.51 -10.16 2.72
CA TYR A 70 3.68 -9.94 1.27
C TYR A 70 2.39 -10.18 0.46
N THR A 71 1.22 -10.19 1.11
CA THR A 71 -0.07 -10.48 0.45
C THR A 71 -0.46 -9.40 -0.55
N ALA A 72 -0.17 -8.15 -0.23
CA ALA A 72 -0.57 -6.98 -1.01
C ALA A 72 0.45 -5.87 -0.84
N PHE A 73 0.64 -5.13 -1.93
CA PHE A 73 1.45 -3.93 -1.97
C PHE A 73 0.58 -2.75 -2.37
N LEU A 74 0.87 -1.59 -1.79
CA LEU A 74 0.26 -0.30 -2.12
C LEU A 74 1.28 0.54 -2.87
N GLN A 75 0.96 0.90 -4.10
CA GLN A 75 1.77 1.84 -4.87
C GLN A 75 1.05 3.19 -4.93
N LEU A 76 1.77 4.24 -4.53
CA LEU A 76 1.30 5.61 -4.63
C LEU A 76 1.01 5.96 -6.10
N THR A 77 -0.09 6.66 -6.34
CA THR A 77 -0.37 7.25 -7.66
C THR A 77 0.16 8.68 -7.72
N ASP A 78 0.21 9.26 -8.91
CA ASP A 78 0.56 10.68 -9.06
C ASP A 78 -0.36 11.59 -8.22
N LYS A 79 -1.66 11.26 -8.16
CA LYS A 79 -2.64 11.96 -7.30
C LYS A 79 -2.30 11.79 -5.82
N GLY A 80 -1.97 10.57 -5.40
CA GLY A 80 -1.54 10.26 -4.05
C GLY A 80 -0.27 11.02 -3.66
N GLU A 81 0.70 11.10 -4.57
CA GLU A 81 1.95 11.82 -4.37
C GLU A 81 1.71 13.32 -4.21
N GLN A 82 0.89 13.92 -5.08
CA GLN A 82 0.53 15.33 -4.97
C GLN A 82 -0.13 15.65 -3.63
N LEU A 83 -1.06 14.80 -3.18
CA LEU A 83 -1.70 14.97 -1.87
C LEU A 83 -0.69 14.85 -0.73
N ALA A 84 0.15 13.81 -0.73
CA ALA A 84 1.16 13.59 0.30
C ALA A 84 2.11 14.79 0.42
N ARG A 85 2.59 15.32 -0.71
CA ARG A 85 3.45 16.52 -0.76
C ARG A 85 2.74 17.78 -0.26
N SER A 86 1.44 17.91 -0.53
CA SER A 86 0.65 19.03 -0.01
C SER A 86 0.50 18.97 1.51
N LEU A 87 0.26 17.78 2.06
CA LEU A 87 0.14 17.57 3.51
C LEU A 87 1.46 17.89 4.22
N GLU A 88 2.58 17.39 3.69
CA GLU A 88 3.92 17.70 4.21
C GLU A 88 4.22 19.19 4.21
N ARG A 89 3.87 19.90 3.12
CA ARG A 89 4.05 21.36 3.06
C ARG A 89 3.23 22.10 4.10
N ASN A 90 1.96 21.74 4.24
CA ASN A 90 1.05 22.38 5.20
C ASN A 90 1.51 22.12 6.65
N ASP A 91 2.05 20.95 6.95
CA ASP A 91 2.63 20.61 8.25
C ASP A 91 3.84 21.52 8.55
N ILE A 92 4.77 21.67 7.60
CA ILE A 92 5.93 22.58 7.72
C ILE A 92 5.49 24.03 7.93
N GLU A 93 4.49 24.50 7.19
CA GLU A 93 3.96 25.86 7.32
C GLU A 93 3.30 26.09 8.68
N SER A 94 2.61 25.08 9.22
CA SER A 94 1.99 25.14 10.54
C SER A 94 3.02 25.31 11.66
N TYR A 95 4.19 24.67 11.55
CA TYR A 95 5.29 24.86 12.52
C TYR A 95 5.94 26.25 12.43
N ARG A 96 6.04 26.83 11.23
CA ARG A 96 6.62 28.17 11.03
C ARG A 96 5.73 29.31 11.53
N GLY A 97 4.41 29.10 11.60
CA GLY A 97 3.46 30.09 12.13
C GLY A 97 3.39 30.16 13.66
N LEU A 98 4.16 29.33 14.36
CA LEU A 98 4.21 29.26 15.83
C LEU A 98 5.47 29.94 16.43
N GLU A 99 6.36 30.47 15.60
CA GLU A 99 7.52 31.30 15.99
C GLU A 99 7.19 32.80 15.95
#